data_AF-A0A846ND82-F1
#
_entry.id   AF-A0A846ND82-F1
#
_cell.length_a   1.000
_cell.length_b   1.000
_cell.length_c   1.000
_cell.angle_alpha   90.00
_cell.angle_beta   90.00
_cell.angle_gamma   90.00
#
_symmetry.space_group_name_H-M   'P 1'
#
loop_
_entity.id
_entity.type
_entity.pdbx_description
1 polymer ?
#
loop_
_entity_poly.entity_id
_entity_poly.type
_entity_poly.pdbx_seq_one_letter_code
_entity_poly.pdbx_strand_id
1 'polypeptide(L)'
;GIGRYGRSPTGKLVPEGVEGLVDYVGPVGEVLSDMVGGLKHAMGYAGFHSISEFRRNASLVEVSPGGQREAHPSVKISKEPRNYRRTFGEL
;
A
#
# COMPACT_ATOMS: atom_id res chain seq x y z
N GLY A 1 2.40 -30.57 -7.09
CA GLY A 1 1.98 -29.26 -6.57
C GLY A 1 0.93 -28.71 -7.50
N ILE A 2 -0.31 -28.64 -7.02
CA ILE A 2 -1.53 -28.38 -7.80
C ILE A 2 -1.71 -26.87 -7.99
N GLY A 3 -2.10 -26.47 -9.20
CA GLY A 3 -2.04 -25.10 -9.72
C GLY A 3 -3.03 -24.11 -9.09
N ARG A 4 -2.66 -22.83 -9.20
CA ARG A 4 -3.30 -21.62 -8.64
C ARG A 4 -4.68 -21.26 -9.21
N TYR A 5 -5.41 -22.17 -9.85
CA TYR A 5 -6.76 -21.88 -10.33
C TYR A 5 -7.66 -23.09 -10.13
N GLY A 6 -8.72 -22.90 -9.34
CA GLY A 6 -9.79 -23.88 -9.18
C GLY A 6 -10.44 -24.14 -10.52
N ARG A 7 -10.08 -25.27 -11.14
CA ARG A 7 -10.85 -25.84 -12.25
C ARG A 7 -12.18 -26.30 -11.68
N SER A 8 -13.22 -25.47 -11.73
CA SER A 8 -14.58 -25.94 -11.49
C SER A 8 -14.95 -26.91 -12.61
N PRO A 9 -15.31 -28.18 -12.34
CA PRO A 9 -15.69 -29.15 -13.38
C PRO A 9 -17.01 -28.82 -14.07
N THR A 10 -17.71 -27.78 -13.61
CA THR A 10 -19.05 -27.41 -14.06
C THR A 10 -19.14 -25.90 -14.32
N GLY A 11 -18.66 -25.47 -15.50
CA GLY A 11 -19.25 -24.40 -16.33
C GLY A 11 -19.64 -23.03 -15.76
N LYS A 12 -19.34 -22.67 -14.50
CA LYS A 12 -19.56 -21.33 -13.96
C LYS A 12 -18.22 -20.64 -13.79
N LEU A 13 -17.85 -19.80 -14.76
CA LEU A 13 -16.85 -18.75 -14.58
C LEU A 13 -17.51 -17.64 -13.77
N VAL A 14 -17.27 -17.61 -12.45
CA VAL A 14 -17.47 -16.39 -11.67
C VAL A 14 -16.20 -15.56 -11.86
N PRO A 15 -16.28 -14.33 -12.38
CA PRO A 15 -15.11 -13.47 -12.42
C PRO A 15 -14.67 -13.10 -10.99
N GLU A 16 -13.46 -13.51 -10.61
CA GLU A 16 -12.85 -13.26 -9.28
C GLU A 16 -12.02 -11.95 -9.26
N GLY A 17 -11.94 -11.23 -10.39
CA GLY A 17 -11.11 -10.05 -10.54
C GLY A 17 -11.73 -8.96 -11.42
N VAL A 18 -11.19 -7.76 -11.31
CA VAL A 18 -11.52 -6.60 -12.14
C VAL A 18 -10.31 -6.23 -13.00
N GLU A 19 -10.54 -5.74 -14.22
CA GLU A 19 -9.50 -5.22 -15.10
C GLU A 19 -9.39 -3.70 -14.91
N GLY A 20 -8.16 -3.18 -14.90
CA GLY A 20 -7.90 -1.75 -14.72
C GLY A 20 -6.54 -1.33 -15.25
N LEU A 21 -6.43 -0.06 -15.63
CA LEU A 21 -5.18 0.56 -16.04
C LEU A 21 -4.58 1.32 -14.86
N VAL A 22 -3.25 1.32 -14.77
CA VAL A 22 -2.49 2.08 -13.78
C VAL A 22 -1.43 2.91 -14.50
N ASP A 23 -1.16 4.10 -13.99
CA ASP A 23 -0.16 4.99 -14.57
C ASP A 23 1.26 4.42 -14.46
N TYR A 24 2.12 4.80 -15.40
CA TYR A 24 3.54 4.48 -15.32
C TYR A 24 4.20 5.27 -14.18
N VAL A 25 4.79 4.54 -13.23
CA VAL A 25 5.35 5.12 -12.00
C VAL A 25 6.88 5.23 -11.99
N GLY A 26 7.54 4.91 -13.10
CA GLY A 26 9.00 4.96 -13.23
C GLY A 26 9.70 3.60 -13.04
N PRO A 27 11.04 3.60 -12.97
CA PRO A 27 11.83 2.38 -12.78
C PRO A 27 11.55 1.71 -11.43
N VAL A 28 11.57 0.37 -11.40
CA VAL A 28 11.33 -0.41 -10.18
C VAL A 28 12.27 -0.04 -9.03
N GLY A 29 13.51 0.32 -9.32
CA GLY A 29 14.50 0.72 -8.30
C GLY A 29 14.09 1.96 -7.52
N GLU A 30 13.40 2.92 -8.16
CA GLU A 30 12.90 4.12 -7.48
C GLU A 30 11.72 3.80 -6.56
N VAL A 31 10.79 2.98 -7.04
CA VAL A 31 9.64 2.52 -6.25
C VAL A 31 10.11 1.77 -5.00
N LEU A 32 11.07 0.84 -5.17
CA LEU A 32 11.65 0.11 -4.04
C LEU A 32 12.39 1.03 -3.07
N SER A 33 13.08 2.05 -3.57
CA SER A 33 13.77 3.03 -2.73
C SER A 33 12.78 3.81 -1.85
N ASP A 34 11.65 4.22 -2.40
CA ASP A 34 10.58 4.89 -1.65
C ASP A 34 9.95 3.96 -0.61
N MET A 35 9.67 2.70 -0.97
CA MET A 35 9.12 1.71 -0.04
C MET A 35 10.07 1.43 1.13
N VAL A 36 11.36 1.21 0.84
CA VAL A 36 12.38 1.01 1.87
C VAL A 36 12.57 2.27 2.71
N GLY A 37 12.53 3.45 2.09
CA GLY A 37 12.58 4.73 2.78
C GLY A 37 11.43 4.88 3.77
N GLY A 38 10.19 4.62 3.36
CA GLY A 38 9.01 4.67 4.23
C GLY A 38 9.12 3.70 5.41
N LEU A 39 9.56 2.46 5.16
CA LEU A 39 9.78 1.48 6.21
C LEU A 39 10.84 1.93 7.23
N LYS A 40 11.96 2.48 6.77
CA LYS A 40 13.01 3.00 7.65
C LYS A 40 12.52 4.19 8.49
N HIS A 41 11.74 5.11 7.92
CA HIS A 41 11.14 6.20 8.69
C HIS A 41 10.19 5.67 9.78
N ALA A 42 9.32 4.71 9.45
CA ALA A 42 8.42 4.09 10.42
C ALA A 42 9.19 3.41 11.57
N MET A 43 10.23 2.63 11.25
CA MET A 43 11.12 2.03 12.25
C MET A 43 11.82 3.08 13.11
N GLY A 44 12.27 4.19 12.51
CA GLY A 44 12.89 5.31 13.21
C GLY A 44 11.93 5.99 14.19
N TYR A 45 10.70 6.28 13.76
CA TYR A 45 9.66 6.84 14.65
C TYR A 45 9.32 5.92 15.82
N ALA A 46 9.32 4.61 15.59
CA ALA A 46 9.02 3.61 16.60
C ALA A 46 10.26 3.17 17.43
N GLY A 47 11.45 3.68 17.10
CA GLY A 47 12.68 3.43 17.87
C GLY A 47 13.36 2.08 17.64
N PHE A 48 13.14 1.43 16.50
CA PHE A 48 13.67 0.09 16.22
C PHE A 48 14.76 0.09 15.14
N HIS A 49 15.78 -0.75 15.34
CA HIS A 49 16.98 -0.79 14.50
C HIS A 49 16.98 -1.98 13.52
N SER A 50 16.02 -2.90 13.65
CA SER A 50 15.87 -4.04 12.74
C SER A 50 14.41 -4.38 12.47
N ILE A 51 14.16 -5.01 11.32
CA ILE A 51 12.82 -5.49 10.94
C ILE A 51 12.31 -6.51 11.97
N SER A 52 13.19 -7.37 12.48
CA SER A 52 12.82 -8.39 13.47
C SER A 52 12.37 -7.76 14.79
N GLU A 53 13.02 -6.68 15.22
CA GLU A 53 12.63 -5.91 16.40
C GLU A 53 11.29 -5.21 16.18
N PHE A 54 11.15 -4.51 15.05
CA PHE A 54 9.93 -3.81 14.67
C PHE A 54 8.72 -4.75 14.64
N ARG A 55 8.86 -5.93 14.02
CA ARG A 55 7.79 -6.93 13.93
C ARG A 55 7.36 -7.51 15.28
N ARG A 56 8.26 -7.57 16.27
CA ARG A 56 7.96 -8.16 17.58
C ARG A 56 7.40 -7.14 18.57
N ASN A 57 7.85 -5.89 18.45
CA ASN A 57 7.70 -4.90 19.52
C ASN A 57 6.84 -3.69 19.13
N ALA A 58 6.52 -3.49 17.86
CA ALA A 58 5.67 -2.37 17.46
C ALA A 58 4.24 -2.54 17.96
N SER A 59 3.70 -1.46 18.53
CA SER A 59 2.29 -1.38 18.90
C SER A 59 1.50 -0.64 17.84
N LEU A 60 0.35 -1.19 17.46
CA LEU A 60 -0.62 -0.54 16.58
C LEU A 60 -1.80 -0.05 17.41
N VAL A 61 -2.41 1.03 16.93
CA VAL A 61 -3.64 1.59 17.52
C VAL A 61 -4.73 1.59 16.46
N GLU A 62 -5.97 1.39 16.90
CA GLU A 62 -7.14 1.53 16.03
C GLU A 62 -7.44 3.02 15.79
N VAL A 63 -7.80 3.35 14.55
CA VAL A 63 -8.06 4.73 14.13
C VAL A 63 -9.48 4.82 13.62
N SER A 64 -10.20 5.88 14.01
CA SER A 64 -11.55 6.14 13.53
C SER A 64 -11.55 6.58 12.05
N PRO A 65 -12.69 6.53 11.35
CA PRO A 65 -12.80 7.11 10.01
C PRO A 65 -12.42 8.60 9.95
N GLY A 66 -12.62 9.35 11.05
CA GLY A 66 -12.16 10.72 11.17
C GLY A 66 -10.64 10.83 11.17
N GLY A 67 -9.97 10.01 11.99
CA GLY A 67 -8.51 9.97 12.03
C GLY A 67 -7.87 9.52 10.72
N GLN A 68 -8.52 8.63 9.96
CA GLN A 68 -8.05 8.26 8.62
C GLN A 68 -8.05 9.47 7.66
N ARG A 69 -9.11 10.29 7.69
CA ARG A 69 -9.20 11.52 6.89
C ARG A 69 -8.18 12.56 7.33
N GLU A 70 -7.95 12.70 8.64
CA GLU A 70 -6.96 13.62 9.19
C GLU A 70 -5.52 13.24 8.80
N ALA A 71 -5.22 11.94 8.69
CA ALA A 71 -3.91 11.47 8.26
C ALA A 71 -3.61 11.77 6.78
N HIS A 72 -4.64 12.01 5.97
CA HIS A 72 -4.51 12.36 4.57
C HIS A 72 -4.39 13.90 4.39
N PRO A 73 -3.41 14.43 3.63
CA PRO A 73 -3.40 15.82 3.22
C PRO A 73 -4.76 16.30 2.67
N SER A 74 -5.33 17.31 3.32
CA SER A 74 -6.60 17.95 2.91
C SER A 74 -6.40 19.17 2.00
N VAL A 75 -5.15 19.55 1.75
CA VAL A 75 -4.78 20.71 0.92
C VAL A 75 -4.61 20.33 -0.55
N LYS A 76 -4.78 21.31 -1.44
CA LYS A 76 -4.49 21.13 -2.87
C LYS A 76 -2.99 20.88 -3.06
N ILE A 77 -2.65 19.70 -3.56
CA ILE A 77 -1.27 19.33 -3.89
C ILE A 77 -0.94 19.94 -5.26
N SER A 78 0.02 20.87 -5.30
CA SER A 78 0.45 21.53 -6.53
C SER A 78 1.46 20.72 -7.33
N LYS A 79 2.26 19.91 -6.64
CA LYS A 79 3.21 18.97 -7.21
C LYS A 79 3.11 17.66 -6.43
N GLU A 80 2.69 16.61 -7.11
CA GLU A 80 2.54 15.31 -6.46
C GLU A 80 3.90 14.77 -6.01
N PRO A 81 4.04 14.37 -4.75
CA PRO A 81 5.21 13.64 -4.30
C PRO A 81 5.18 12.21 -4.87
N ARG A 82 6.36 11.63 -5.09
CA ARG A 82 6.49 10.30 -5.73
C ARG A 82 5.87 9.17 -4.90
N ASN A 83 5.91 9.30 -3.57
CA ASN A 83 5.45 8.30 -2.60
C ASN A 83 4.03 8.55 -2.06
N TYR A 84 3.28 9.51 -2.62
CA TYR A 84 1.92 9.80 -2.18
C TYR A 84 1.06 10.25 -3.35
N ARG A 85 0.16 9.36 -3.79
CA ARG A 85 -0.80 9.63 -4.87
C ARG A 85 -2.21 9.33 -4.37
N ARG A 86 -3.15 10.20 -4.74
CA ARG A 86 -4.57 9.83 -4.70
C ARG A 86 -4.90 9.15 -6.02
N THR A 87 -5.04 7.83 -5.98
CA THR A 87 -5.52 7.10 -7.16
C THR A 87 -6.61 6.15 -6.75
N PHE A 88 -7.72 6.26 -7.49
CA PHE A 88 -9.03 5.58 -7.38
C PHE A 88 -10.03 6.15 -6.36
N GLY A 89 -11.04 6.87 -6.88
CA GLY A 89 -12.34 7.08 -6.21
C GLY A 89 -12.69 8.48 -5.72
N GLU A 90 -11.79 9.47 -5.84
CA GLU A 90 -12.07 10.85 -5.43
C GLU A 90 -12.09 11.80 -6.65
N LEU A 91 -13.15 11.66 -7.45
CA LEU A 91 -13.78 12.73 -8.24
C LEU A 91 -15.30 12.62 -8.04
#